data_AF-A0A0G0KU40-F1
#
_entry.id   AF-A0A0G0KU40-F1
#
_cell.length_a   1.000
_cell.length_b   1.000
_cell.length_c   1.000
_cell.angle_alpha   90.00
_cell.angle_beta   90.00
_cell.angle_gamma   90.00
#
_symmetry.space_group_name_H-M   'P 1'
#
loop_
_entity.id
_entity.type
_entity.pdbx_description
1 polymer ?
#
loop_
_entity_poly.entity_id
_entity_poly.type
_entity_poly.pdbx_seq_one_letter_code
_entity_poly.pdbx_strand_id
1 'polypeptide(L)'
;MNDVETVLHCGDWCAPSTLKYFRENFTGLLYGVYGNVHDEDKVMRKIAEEQKIIIKEDKLELEIDGINMMITHYPETAQKTALINKYHMIFYGHDHKPWKEVISKTYIINPGTLAGMFYKSTFALYDTQSRKLDLVLLDELKQ
;
A
#
# COMPACT_ATOMS: atom_id res chain seq x y z
N MET A 1 -17.29 -5.17 3.77
CA MET A 1 -16.26 -4.76 2.79
C MET A 1 -16.39 -5.61 1.53
N ASN A 2 -17.54 -5.59 0.85
CA ASN A 2 -17.83 -6.60 -0.19
C ASN A 2 -17.38 -6.20 -1.61
N ASP A 3 -16.80 -5.01 -1.80
CA ASP A 3 -16.41 -4.50 -3.13
C ASP A 3 -14.90 -4.17 -3.26
N VAL A 4 -14.06 -4.58 -2.30
CA VAL A 4 -12.61 -4.38 -2.42
C VAL A 4 -11.99 -5.60 -3.09
N GLU A 5 -11.49 -5.44 -4.31
CA GLU A 5 -10.86 -6.53 -5.06
C GLU A 5 -9.36 -6.69 -4.76
N THR A 6 -8.69 -5.58 -4.45
CA THR A 6 -7.23 -5.52 -4.30
C THR A 6 -6.83 -4.64 -3.12
N VAL A 7 -5.85 -5.09 -2.34
CA VAL A 7 -5.21 -4.31 -1.26
C VAL A 7 -3.73 -4.12 -1.58
N LEU A 8 -3.26 -2.89 -1.43
CA LEU A 8 -1.86 -2.50 -1.59
C LEU A 8 -1.28 -2.10 -0.22
N HIS A 9 -0.19 -2.73 0.21
CA HIS A 9 0.50 -2.43 1.46
C HIS A 9 1.87 -1.81 1.20
N CYS A 10 2.11 -0.61 1.72
CA CYS A 10 3.30 0.19 1.42
C CYS A 10 4.52 -0.12 2.32
N GLY A 11 4.66 -1.36 2.81
CA GLY A 11 5.75 -1.74 3.73
C GLY A 11 5.34 -1.83 5.20
N ASP A 12 6.29 -2.20 6.06
CA ASP A 12 6.12 -2.42 7.51
C ASP A 12 4.99 -3.38 7.89
N TRP A 13 5.08 -4.60 7.36
CA TRP A 13 4.18 -5.69 7.74
C TRP A 13 4.37 -6.16 9.20
N CYS A 14 5.51 -5.78 9.81
CA CYS A 14 5.95 -6.09 11.18
C CYS A 14 6.18 -7.58 11.46
N ALA A 15 5.16 -8.43 11.32
CA ALA A 15 5.20 -9.81 11.75
C ALA A 15 4.51 -10.79 10.77
N PRO A 16 4.92 -12.07 10.74
CA PRO A 16 4.24 -13.14 10.01
C PRO A 16 2.75 -13.29 10.27
N SER A 17 2.31 -12.98 11.49
CA SER A 17 0.90 -13.02 11.89
C SER A 17 0.05 -12.02 11.09
N THR A 18 0.60 -10.87 10.71
CA THR A 18 -0.10 -9.87 9.89
C THR A 18 -0.50 -10.45 8.53
N LEU A 19 0.42 -11.17 7.86
CA LEU A 19 0.15 -11.81 6.57
C LEU A 19 -0.96 -12.86 6.67
N LYS A 20 -0.93 -13.67 7.73
CA LYS A 20 -1.97 -14.68 8.00
C LYS A 20 -3.32 -14.03 8.23
N TYR A 21 -3.37 -13.00 9.08
CA TYR A 21 -4.58 -12.24 9.36
C TYR A 21 -5.20 -11.68 8.07
N PHE A 22 -4.39 -11.08 7.19
CA PHE A 22 -4.89 -10.58 5.91
C PHE A 22 -5.50 -11.70 5.07
N ARG A 23 -4.88 -12.87 4.94
CA ARG A 23 -5.49 -13.97 4.17
C ARG A 23 -6.74 -14.57 4.78
N GLU A 24 -6.79 -14.66 6.10
CA GLU A 24 -7.96 -15.18 6.82
C GLU A 24 -9.18 -14.27 6.64
N ASN A 25 -8.95 -12.95 6.50
CA ASN A 25 -10.02 -11.95 6.45
C ASN A 25 -10.23 -11.31 5.07
N PHE A 26 -9.36 -11.58 4.10
CA PHE A 26 -9.43 -10.99 2.75
C PHE A 26 -9.06 -12.00 1.67
N THR A 27 -10.00 -12.24 0.76
CA THR A 27 -9.87 -13.24 -0.31
C THR A 27 -9.28 -12.67 -1.60
N GLY A 28 -9.32 -11.35 -1.79
CA GLY A 28 -8.85 -10.67 -3.00
C GLY A 28 -7.33 -10.67 -3.16
N LEU A 29 -6.84 -9.81 -4.05
CA LEU A 29 -5.43 -9.69 -4.38
C LEU A 29 -4.68 -8.87 -3.33
N LEU A 30 -3.58 -9.40 -2.81
CA LEU A 30 -2.74 -8.72 -1.84
C LEU A 30 -1.37 -8.46 -2.45
N TYR A 31 -1.05 -7.17 -2.57
CA TYR A 31 0.21 -6.68 -3.09
C TYR A 31 0.90 -5.81 -2.06
N GLY A 32 2.22 -5.81 -2.04
CA GLY A 32 2.95 -4.83 -1.27
C GLY A 32 4.45 -4.86 -1.49
N VAL A 33 5.12 -4.07 -0.68
CA VAL A 33 6.57 -4.07 -0.56
C VAL A 33 6.98 -4.35 0.87
N TYR A 34 8.26 -4.70 1.09
CA TYR A 34 8.84 -4.70 2.42
C TYR A 34 9.12 -3.26 2.87
N GLY A 35 9.00 -3.01 4.17
CA GLY A 35 9.46 -1.76 4.78
C GLY A 35 10.74 -1.98 5.57
N ASN A 36 11.14 -1.01 6.40
CA ASN A 36 12.32 -1.19 7.26
C ASN A 36 12.02 -1.95 8.56
N VAL A 37 10.74 -2.18 8.89
CA VAL A 37 10.31 -2.91 10.08
C VAL A 37 9.57 -4.19 9.69
N HIS A 38 10.29 -5.31 9.66
CA HIS A 38 9.71 -6.64 9.50
C HIS A 38 10.56 -7.72 10.20
N ASP A 39 9.89 -8.72 10.75
CA ASP A 39 10.48 -9.94 11.30
C ASP A 39 11.20 -10.78 10.23
N GLU A 40 12.00 -11.75 10.68
CA GLU A 40 12.80 -12.68 9.88
C GLU A 40 12.34 -12.85 8.42
N ASP A 41 13.09 -12.22 7.50
CA ASP A 41 12.77 -12.15 6.07
C ASP A 41 12.41 -13.52 5.46
N LYS A 42 13.07 -14.59 5.91
CA LYS A 42 12.86 -15.95 5.39
C LYS A 42 11.48 -16.49 5.74
N VAL A 43 11.01 -16.27 6.97
CA VAL A 43 9.69 -16.76 7.42
C VAL A 43 8.58 -15.96 6.76
N MET A 44 8.75 -14.63 6.67
CA MET A 44 7.82 -13.73 5.99
C MET A 44 7.65 -14.09 4.52
N ARG A 45 8.76 -14.28 3.78
CA ARG A 45 8.73 -14.69 2.36
C ARG A 45 8.03 -16.00 2.16
N LYS A 46 8.36 -17.00 2.98
CA LYS A 46 7.74 -18.33 2.90
C LYS A 46 6.23 -18.24 3.08
N ILE A 47 5.77 -17.50 4.10
CA ILE A 47 4.34 -17.32 4.34
C ILE A 47 3.69 -16.54 3.21
N ALA A 48 4.31 -15.47 2.72
CA ALA A 48 3.79 -14.70 1.59
C ALA A 48 3.60 -15.60 0.35
N GLU A 49 4.56 -16.46 0.03
CA GLU A 49 4.46 -17.45 -1.05
C GLU A 49 3.34 -18.47 -0.83
N GLU A 50 3.29 -19.10 0.35
CA GLU A 50 2.25 -20.07 0.73
C GLU A 50 0.84 -19.47 0.66
N GLN A 51 0.72 -18.20 1.05
CA GLN A 51 -0.52 -17.45 1.14
C GLN A 51 -0.86 -16.67 -0.15
N LYS A 52 -0.04 -16.80 -1.20
CA LYS A 52 -0.19 -16.11 -2.50
C LYS A 52 -0.28 -14.58 -2.36
N ILE A 53 0.48 -14.02 -1.43
CA ILE A 53 0.67 -12.57 -1.25
C ILE A 53 1.91 -12.17 -2.03
N ILE A 54 1.80 -11.15 -2.88
CA ILE A 54 2.93 -10.68 -3.69
C ILE A 54 3.60 -9.51 -2.95
N ILE A 55 4.78 -9.76 -2.40
CA ILE A 55 5.60 -8.76 -1.71
C ILE A 55 6.95 -8.62 -2.41
N LYS A 56 7.39 -7.39 -2.71
CA LYS A 56 8.70 -7.07 -3.31
C LYS A 56 9.58 -6.29 -2.35
N GLU A 57 10.89 -6.30 -2.58
CA GLU A 57 11.86 -5.59 -1.72
C GLU A 57 11.65 -4.08 -1.70
N ASP A 58 11.76 -3.45 -2.87
CA ASP A 58 11.88 -1.99 -2.97
C ASP A 58 10.70 -1.37 -3.74
N LYS A 59 10.37 -1.97 -4.89
CA LYS A 59 9.33 -1.48 -5.78
C LYS A 59 8.48 -2.62 -6.30
N LEU A 60 7.18 -2.37 -6.37
CA LEU A 60 6.23 -3.24 -7.04
C LEU A 60 5.44 -2.41 -8.06
N GLU A 61 5.59 -2.75 -9.33
CA GLU A 61 4.83 -2.15 -10.43
C GLU A 61 3.58 -3.00 -10.70
N LEU A 62 2.45 -2.33 -10.92
CA LEU A 62 1.15 -2.95 -11.15
C LEU A 62 0.39 -2.19 -12.22
N GLU A 63 -0.47 -2.90 -12.94
CA GLU A 63 -1.49 -2.31 -13.80
C GLU A 63 -2.84 -2.88 -13.38
N ILE A 64 -3.77 -2.01 -12.97
CA ILE A 64 -5.12 -2.38 -12.57
C ILE A 64 -6.09 -1.51 -13.38
N ASP A 65 -6.99 -2.12 -14.14
CA ASP A 65 -7.95 -1.44 -15.02
C ASP A 65 -7.31 -0.40 -15.97
N GLY A 66 -6.13 -0.73 -16.51
CA GLY A 66 -5.37 0.15 -17.40
C GLY A 66 -4.68 1.32 -16.70
N ILE A 67 -4.64 1.33 -15.37
CA ILE A 67 -3.98 2.35 -14.56
C ILE A 67 -2.64 1.81 -14.08
N ASN A 68 -1.56 2.39 -14.60
CA ASN A 68 -0.21 2.08 -14.17
C ASN A 68 0.08 2.65 -12.80
N MET A 69 0.40 1.78 -11.85
CA MET A 69 0.67 2.10 -10.45
C MET A 69 2.05 1.57 -10.04
N MET A 70 2.65 2.20 -9.03
CA MET A 70 3.82 1.66 -8.34
C MET A 70 3.61 1.76 -6.83
N ILE A 71 4.12 0.77 -6.10
CA ILE A 71 4.23 0.78 -4.65
C ILE A 71 5.70 0.78 -4.28
N THR A 72 6.09 1.60 -3.32
CA THR A 72 7.39 1.58 -2.67
C THR A 72 7.23 1.93 -1.20
N HIS A 73 8.24 1.67 -0.37
CA HIS A 73 8.14 2.07 1.03
C HIS A 73 8.59 3.52 1.24
N TYR A 74 9.64 3.94 0.53
CA TYR A 74 10.34 5.20 0.81
C TYR A 74 9.84 6.39 -0.01
N PRO A 75 9.66 7.58 0.60
CA PRO A 75 9.21 8.79 -0.10
C PRO A 75 10.19 9.26 -1.18
N GLU A 76 11.50 9.18 -0.92
CA GLU A 76 12.53 9.59 -1.88
C GLU A 76 12.44 8.78 -3.18
N THR A 77 12.23 7.47 -3.05
CA THR A 77 12.02 6.56 -4.19
C THR A 77 10.78 6.95 -4.96
N ALA A 78 9.69 7.26 -4.27
CA ALA A 78 8.44 7.69 -4.88
C ALA A 78 8.59 9.00 -5.67
N GLN A 79 9.23 10.02 -5.06
CA GLN A 79 9.47 11.32 -5.68
C GLN A 79 10.36 11.22 -6.93
N LYS A 80 11.49 10.52 -6.83
CA LYS A 80 12.39 10.30 -7.98
C LYS A 80 11.70 9.57 -9.12
N THR A 81 10.86 8.59 -8.79
CA THR A 81 10.16 7.78 -9.78
C THR A 81 9.02 8.54 -10.44
N ALA A 82 8.34 9.44 -9.72
CA ALA A 82 7.28 10.28 -10.26
C ALA A 82 7.77 11.21 -11.39
N LEU A 83 9.03 11.66 -11.31
CA LEU A 83 9.66 12.51 -12.34
C LEU A 83 9.83 11.80 -13.69
N ILE A 84 9.84 10.46 -13.70
CA ILE A 84 9.95 9.64 -14.91
C ILE A 84 8.64 9.70 -15.73
N ASN A 85 7.51 10.12 -15.12
CA ASN A 85 6.20 10.20 -15.76
C ASN A 85 5.71 8.88 -16.38
N LYS A 86 6.14 7.74 -15.82
CA LYS A 86 5.73 6.40 -16.25
C LYS A 86 4.41 5.94 -15.62
N TYR A 87 4.13 6.38 -14.39
CA TYR A 87 2.99 5.91 -13.61
C TYR A 87 1.93 6.98 -13.48
N HIS A 88 0.67 6.55 -13.40
CA HIS A 88 -0.41 7.45 -13.02
C HIS A 88 -0.39 7.74 -11.52
N MET A 89 -0.12 6.70 -10.71
CA MET A 89 -0.16 6.75 -9.26
C MET A 89 1.03 6.00 -8.66
N ILE A 90 1.59 6.57 -7.60
CA ILE A 90 2.64 5.96 -6.78
C ILE A 90 2.18 5.98 -5.34
N PHE A 91 2.18 4.82 -4.69
CA PHE A 91 1.90 4.69 -3.27
C PHE A 91 3.18 4.50 -2.47
N TYR A 92 3.29 5.19 -1.34
CA TYR A 92 4.43 5.07 -0.42
C TYR A 92 4.05 5.14 1.05
N GLY A 93 4.96 4.76 1.95
CA GLY A 93 4.76 4.76 3.40
C GLY A 93 5.89 5.47 4.14
N HIS A 94 6.44 4.82 5.17
CA HIS A 94 7.61 5.22 5.96
C HIS A 94 7.46 6.43 6.89
N ASP A 95 6.91 7.56 6.43
CA ASP A 95 6.83 8.80 7.24
C ASP A 95 5.52 8.96 8.03
N HIS A 96 4.60 8.00 7.87
CA HIS A 96 3.27 7.93 8.50
C HIS A 96 2.33 9.09 8.18
N LYS A 97 2.79 10.08 7.41
CA LYS A 97 2.05 11.33 7.17
C LYS A 97 1.14 11.14 5.96
N PRO A 98 -0.18 11.03 6.15
CA PRO A 98 -1.07 10.92 5.01
C PRO A 98 -1.07 12.23 4.24
N TRP A 99 -0.84 12.16 2.93
CA TRP A 99 -1.40 13.07 1.95
C TRP A 99 -1.11 12.58 0.52
N LYS A 100 -1.66 13.31 -0.45
CA LYS A 100 -1.57 13.14 -1.89
C LYS A 100 -0.89 14.38 -2.44
N GLU A 101 0.16 14.18 -3.19
CA GLU A 101 0.85 15.21 -3.94
C GLU A 101 0.81 14.87 -5.44
N VAL A 102 1.08 15.87 -6.28
CA VAL A 102 1.26 15.67 -7.72
C VAL A 102 2.65 16.15 -8.08
N ILE A 103 3.46 15.25 -8.63
CA ILE A 103 4.75 15.58 -9.22
C ILE A 103 4.65 15.34 -10.72
N SER A 104 4.81 16.42 -11.48
CA SER A 104 4.59 16.44 -12.94
C SER A 104 3.17 15.96 -13.31
N LYS A 105 3.00 14.71 -13.72
CA LYS A 105 1.70 14.10 -14.07
C LYS A 105 1.33 12.90 -13.21
N THR A 106 2.14 12.60 -12.20
CA THR A 106 2.02 11.41 -11.35
C THR A 106 1.49 11.81 -9.99
N TYR A 107 0.43 11.15 -9.53
CA TYR A 107 -0.02 11.26 -8.14
C TYR A 107 0.91 10.45 -7.25
N ILE A 108 1.37 11.06 -6.16
CA ILE A 108 2.12 10.36 -5.12
C ILE A 108 1.29 10.38 -3.85
N ILE A 109 1.01 9.21 -3.28
CA ILE A 109 0.00 9.03 -2.25
C ILE A 109 0.61 8.26 -1.08
N ASN A 110 0.52 8.83 0.10
CA ASN A 110 0.75 8.11 1.34
C ASN A 110 -0.60 7.84 2.03
N PRO A 111 -0.99 6.57 2.25
CA PRO A 111 -2.24 6.23 2.94
C PRO A 111 -2.19 6.54 4.44
N GLY A 112 -1.02 6.88 4.99
CA GLY A 112 -0.78 7.18 6.40
C GLY A 112 -0.40 5.94 7.20
N THR A 113 -0.88 5.87 8.44
CA THR A 113 -0.62 4.76 9.36
C THR A 113 -1.92 4.11 9.79
N LEU A 114 -2.00 2.78 9.80
CA LEU A 114 -3.16 2.07 10.34
C LEU A 114 -3.13 2.03 11.88
N ALA A 115 -1.93 2.05 12.47
CA ALA A 115 -1.74 1.94 13.92
C ALA A 115 -2.02 3.24 14.70
N GLY A 116 -2.28 4.36 14.00
CA GLY A 116 -2.51 5.65 14.65
C GLY A 116 -1.24 6.21 15.30
N MET A 117 -0.07 5.82 14.82
CA MET A 117 1.22 6.22 15.39
C MET A 117 1.65 7.57 14.81
N PHE A 118 1.75 8.59 15.66
CA PHE A 118 2.07 10.00 15.34
C PHE A 118 0.97 10.77 14.58
N TYR A 119 0.19 10.08 13.76
CA TYR A 119 -0.97 10.61 13.03
C TYR A 119 -2.20 9.74 13.27
N LYS A 120 -3.38 10.23 12.88
CA LYS A 120 -4.62 9.45 12.98
C LYS A 120 -4.54 8.17 12.14
N SER A 121 -5.26 7.13 12.57
CA SER A 121 -5.38 5.88 11.82
C SER A 121 -6.10 6.13 10.49
N THR A 122 -5.40 5.92 9.37
CA THR A 122 -5.95 6.15 8.03
C THR A 122 -5.55 5.06 7.04
N PHE A 123 -6.35 4.95 5.98
CA PHE A 123 -6.00 4.22 4.76
C PHE A 123 -6.60 4.91 3.53
N ALA A 124 -6.13 4.56 2.34
CA ALA A 124 -6.66 5.08 1.08
C ALA A 124 -7.60 4.07 0.42
N LEU A 125 -8.73 4.55 -0.12
CA LEU A 125 -9.59 3.81 -1.03
C LEU A 125 -9.51 4.45 -2.41
N TYR A 126 -9.31 3.61 -3.42
CA TYR A 126 -9.29 4.05 -4.81
C TYR A 126 -10.28 3.24 -5.62
N ASP A 127 -11.27 3.93 -6.18
CA ASP A 127 -12.21 3.37 -7.15
C ASP A 127 -11.64 3.60 -8.55
N THR A 128 -11.28 2.50 -9.22
CA THR A 128 -10.66 2.52 -10.56
C THR A 128 -11.63 2.96 -11.65
N GLN A 129 -12.94 2.70 -11.48
CA GLN A 129 -13.97 3.07 -12.46
C GLN A 129 -14.28 4.56 -12.39
N SER A 130 -14.53 5.09 -11.18
CA SER A 130 -14.81 6.52 -10.98
C SER A 130 -13.55 7.38 -10.90
N ARG A 131 -12.37 6.75 -10.77
CA ARG A 131 -11.06 7.38 -10.55
C ARG A 131 -11.02 8.27 -9.30
N LYS A 132 -11.80 7.91 -8.29
CA LYS A 132 -11.89 8.63 -7.04
C LYS A 132 -10.94 8.05 -6.01
N LEU A 133 -10.11 8.90 -5.42
CA LEU A 133 -9.26 8.57 -4.29
C LEU A 133 -9.81 9.24 -3.03
N ASP A 134 -10.12 8.44 -2.01
CA ASP A 134 -10.55 8.91 -0.70
C ASP A 134 -9.56 8.47 0.38
N LEU A 135 -9.25 9.37 1.31
CA LEU A 135 -8.54 9.03 2.54
C LEU A 135 -9.58 8.76 3.62
N VAL A 136 -9.59 7.56 4.17
CA VAL A 136 -10.54 7.13 5.19
C VAL A 136 -9.87 7.19 6.55
N LEU A 137 -10.51 7.88 7.50
CA LEU A 137 -10.13 7.85 8.91
C LEU A 137 -10.80 6.65 9.57
N LEU A 138 -10.02 5.79 10.19
CA LEU A 138 -10.52 4.59 10.87
C LEU A 138 -11.49 4.95 11.99
N ASP A 139 -11.23 6.06 12.71
CA ASP A 139 -12.08 6.56 13.80
C ASP A 139 -13.49 6.97 13.34
N GLU A 140 -13.67 7.25 12.05
CA GLU A 140 -14.96 7.68 11.47
C GLU A 140 -15.78 6.49 10.95
N LEU A 141 -15.18 5.31 10.87
CA LEU A 141 -15.89 4.07 10.55
C LEU A 141 -16.67 3.62 11.79
N LYS A 142 -17.97 3.93 11.82
CA LYS A 142 -18.88 3.39 12.83
C LYS A 142 -18.84 1.86 12.76
N GLN A 143 -18.48 1.23 13.89
CA GLN A 143 -18.52 -0.22 14.09
C GLN A 143 -19.95 -0.75 14.11
#